data_AF-A0A3M9LA93-F1
#
_entry.id   AF-A0A3M9LA93-F1
#
_cell.length_a   1.000
_cell.length_b   1.000
_cell.length_c   1.000
_cell.angle_alpha   90.00
_cell.angle_beta   90.00
_cell.angle_gamma   90.00
#
_symmetry.space_group_name_H-M   'P 1'
#
loop_
_entity.id
_entity.type
_entity.pdbx_description
1 polymer ?
#
loop_
_entity_poly.entity_id
_entity_poly.type
_entity_poly.pdbx_seq_one_letter_code
_entity_poly.pdbx_strand_id
1 'polypeptide(L)'
;MELVEILWTEGLDSFDEVYQVRKEVFIGEQDVPEELEIDEIDSIATHITLFDKNRPIATGRLFKKNDTYYIGRVCVLSNSRG
;
A
#
# COMPACT_ATOMS: atom_id res chain seq x y z
N MET A 1 -8.21 -10.11 19.32
CA MET A 1 -7.55 -9.61 18.09
C MET A 1 -7.98 -10.54 16.98
N GLU A 2 -8.74 -10.05 16.01
CA GLU A 2 -8.89 -10.78 14.75
C GLU A 2 -7.50 -10.92 14.11
N LEU A 3 -7.24 -12.08 13.51
CA LEU A 3 -6.01 -12.31 12.76
C LEU A 3 -6.10 -11.48 11.47
N VAL A 4 -5.19 -10.54 11.32
CA VAL A 4 -4.93 -9.90 10.04
C VAL A 4 -3.88 -10.70 9.30
N GLU A 5 -4.15 -11.02 8.03
CA GLU A 5 -3.17 -11.69 7.17
C GLU A 5 -2.24 -10.64 6.56
N ILE A 6 -0.95 -10.98 6.42
CA ILE A 6 0.06 -10.08 5.88
C ILE A 6 0.61 -10.68 4.59
N LEU A 7 0.54 -9.92 3.51
CA LEU A 7 1.15 -10.27 2.23
C LEU A 7 2.33 -9.34 1.95
N TRP A 8 3.47 -9.96 1.64
CA TRP A 8 4.68 -9.28 1.18
C TRP A 8 4.82 -9.52 -0.31
N THR A 9 4.93 -8.45 -1.09
CA THR A 9 5.08 -8.50 -2.55
C THR A 9 6.24 -7.63 -2.97
N GLU A 10 6.85 -7.94 -4.12
CA GLU A 10 7.96 -7.18 -4.68
C GLU A 10 7.54 -6.57 -6.02
N GLY A 11 7.90 -5.31 -6.23
CA GLY A 11 7.57 -4.58 -7.45
C GLY A 11 6.06 -4.55 -7.70
N LEU A 12 5.64 -5.05 -8.86
CA LEU A 12 4.23 -5.04 -9.28
C LEU A 12 3.54 -6.41 -9.15
N ASP A 13 4.14 -7.37 -8.45
CA ASP A 13 3.52 -8.67 -8.18
C ASP A 13 2.32 -8.47 -7.24
N SER A 14 1.11 -8.94 -7.63
CA SER A 14 -0.12 -8.74 -6.84
C SER A 14 -0.30 -7.27 -6.39
N PHE A 15 -0.06 -6.35 -7.31
CA PHE A 15 -0.15 -4.91 -7.03
C PHE A 15 -1.59 -4.40 -6.98
N ASP A 16 -2.55 -5.15 -7.49
CA ASP A 16 -3.97 -4.77 -7.46
C ASP A 16 -4.47 -4.56 -6.02
N GLU A 17 -4.05 -5.42 -5.08
CA GLU A 17 -4.42 -5.33 -3.67
C GLU A 17 -3.78 -4.10 -2.98
N VAL A 18 -2.54 -3.76 -3.37
CA VAL A 18 -1.84 -2.55 -2.92
C VAL A 18 -2.57 -1.30 -3.45
N TYR A 19 -2.88 -1.29 -4.75
CA TYR A 19 -3.53 -0.17 -5.41
C TYR A 19 -4.95 0.06 -4.92
N GLN A 20 -5.70 -0.99 -4.60
CA GLN A 20 -7.05 -0.87 -4.05
C GLN A 20 -7.10 -0.02 -2.78
N VAL A 21 -6.20 -0.26 -1.82
CA VAL A 21 -6.16 0.52 -0.57
C VAL A 21 -5.70 1.95 -0.84
N ARG A 22 -4.65 2.11 -1.66
CA ARG A 22 -4.10 3.43 -2.01
C ARG A 22 -5.10 4.29 -2.77
N LYS A 23 -5.86 3.71 -3.70
CA LYS A 23 -6.91 4.40 -4.45
C LYS A 23 -8.00 4.92 -3.53
N GLU A 24 -8.49 4.11 -2.60
CA GLU A 24 -9.52 4.56 -1.65
C GLU A 24 -9.00 5.73 -0.79
N VAL A 25 -7.77 5.62 -0.27
CA VAL A 25 -7.24 6.63 0.66
C VAL A 25 -6.70 7.87 -0.05
N PHE A 26 -5.75 7.72 -0.97
CA PHE A 26 -5.07 8.85 -1.59
C PHE A 26 -5.95 9.53 -2.64
N ILE A 27 -6.61 8.78 -3.51
CA ILE A 27 -7.49 9.37 -4.53
C ILE A 27 -8.86 9.70 -3.92
N GLY A 28 -9.49 8.73 -3.25
CA GLY A 28 -10.86 8.86 -2.75
C GLY A 28 -11.02 9.80 -1.55
N GLU A 29 -10.13 9.72 -0.56
CA GLU A 29 -10.23 10.55 0.66
C GLU A 29 -9.36 11.81 0.64
N GLN A 30 -8.22 11.79 -0.06
CA GLN A 30 -7.24 12.90 -0.05
C GLN A 30 -7.18 13.69 -1.36
N ASP A 31 -8.02 13.35 -2.34
CA ASP A 31 -8.10 14.02 -3.64
C ASP A 31 -6.74 14.11 -4.39
N VAL A 32 -5.86 13.11 -4.20
CA VAL A 32 -4.64 12.98 -4.99
C VAL A 32 -5.03 12.63 -6.44
N PRO A 33 -4.52 13.35 -7.46
CA PRO A 33 -4.75 12.99 -8.86
C PRO A 33 -4.32 11.55 -9.16
N GLU A 34 -5.17 10.79 -9.85
CA GLU A 34 -4.93 9.36 -10.13
C GLU A 34 -3.62 9.12 -10.87
N GLU A 35 -3.23 10.04 -11.77
CA GLU A 35 -1.97 9.98 -12.52
C GLU A 35 -0.71 10.16 -11.67
N LEU A 36 -0.82 10.64 -10.43
CA LEU A 36 0.30 10.83 -9.50
C LEU A 36 0.41 9.70 -8.46
N GLU A 37 -0.58 8.79 -8.42
CA GLU A 37 -0.62 7.79 -7.37
C GLU A 37 0.42 6.70 -7.59
N ILE A 38 0.57 6.21 -8.82
CA ILE A 38 1.57 5.20 -9.18
C ILE A 38 2.82 5.90 -9.71
N ASP A 39 3.99 5.57 -9.15
CA ASP A 39 5.28 6.16 -9.52
C ASP A 39 6.34 5.09 -9.87
N GLU A 40 7.50 5.51 -10.35
CA GLU A 40 8.56 4.60 -10.79
C GLU A 40 9.10 3.69 -9.67
N ILE A 41 8.92 4.09 -8.41
CA ILE A 41 9.40 3.34 -7.25
C ILE A 41 8.52 2.12 -6.98
N ASP A 42 7.26 2.13 -7.41
CA ASP A 42 6.35 1.00 -7.20
C ASP A 42 6.87 -0.30 -7.82
N SER A 43 7.59 -0.19 -8.95
CA SER A 43 8.20 -1.34 -9.63
C SER A 43 9.42 -1.97 -8.92
N ILE A 44 10.00 -1.29 -7.93
CA ILE A 44 11.22 -1.73 -7.22
C ILE A 44 11.04 -1.80 -5.70
N ALA A 45 9.85 -1.50 -5.19
CA ALA A 45 9.56 -1.50 -3.77
C ALA A 45 9.03 -2.86 -3.31
N THR A 46 9.32 -3.20 -2.06
CA THR A 46 8.60 -4.21 -1.32
C THR A 46 7.31 -3.58 -0.80
N HIS A 47 6.15 -4.17 -1.09
CA HIS A 47 4.87 -3.74 -0.55
C HIS A 47 4.38 -4.71 0.53
N ILE A 48 3.81 -4.15 1.59
CA ILE A 48 3.25 -4.89 2.72
C ILE A 48 1.77 -4.55 2.80
N THR A 49 0.91 -5.52 2.52
CA THR A 49 -0.54 -5.34 2.54
C THR A 49 -1.15 -6.17 3.65
N LEU A 50 -2.01 -5.55 4.45
CA LEU A 50 -2.78 -6.22 5.50
C LEU A 50 -4.18 -6.53 5.00
N PHE A 51 -4.65 -7.73 5.33
CA PHE A 51 -5.98 -8.20 4.99
C PHE A 51 -6.81 -8.49 6.24
N ASP A 52 -8.06 -8.03 6.21
CA ASP A 52 -9.12 -8.59 7.06
C ASP A 52 -9.91 -9.58 6.22
N LYS A 53 -9.75 -10.87 6.54
CA LYS A 53 -10.20 -12.00 5.72
C LYS A 53 -9.59 -11.88 4.31
N ASN A 54 -10.41 -11.63 3.30
CA ASN A 54 -9.98 -11.50 1.90
C ASN A 54 -9.96 -10.05 1.40
N ARG A 55 -10.16 -9.06 2.29
CA ARG A 55 -10.21 -7.65 1.91
C ARG A 55 -8.91 -6.96 2.33
N PRO A 56 -8.17 -6.32 1.41
CA PRO A 56 -7.03 -5.50 1.81
C PRO A 56 -7.55 -4.25 2.54
N ILE A 57 -6.98 -3.97 3.71
CA ILE A 57 -7.42 -2.88 4.61
C ILE A 57 -6.32 -1.85 4.88
N ALA A 58 -5.07 -2.20 4.65
CA ALA A 58 -3.94 -1.31 4.83
C ALA A 58 -2.79 -1.71 3.89
N THR A 59 -1.97 -0.75 3.50
CA THR A 59 -0.73 -1.03 2.79
C THR A 59 0.36 -0.01 3.11
N GLY A 60 1.58 -0.33 2.74
CA GLY A 60 2.72 0.54 2.75
C GLY A 60 3.85 -0.07 1.93
N ARG A 61 4.81 0.75 1.53
CA ARG A 61 5.97 0.28 0.77
C ARG A 61 7.28 0.60 1.45
N LEU A 62 8.28 -0.23 1.19
CA LEU A 62 9.67 -0.09 1.57
C LEU A 62 10.54 -0.20 0.33
N PHE A 63 11.48 0.73 0.13
CA PHE A 63 12.50 0.59 -0.90
C PHE A 63 13.86 1.09 -0.41
N LYS A 64 14.93 0.54 -0.98
CA LYS A 64 16.31 0.92 -0.66
C LYS A 64 16.87 1.85 -1.73
N LYS A 65 17.50 2.94 -1.33
CA LYS A 65 18.29 3.81 -2.20
C LYS A 65 19.61 4.13 -1.50
N ASN A 66 20.73 3.74 -2.11
CA ASN A 66 22.05 3.70 -1.48
C ASN A 66 22.01 2.88 -0.17
N ASP A 67 22.58 3.37 0.92
CA ASP A 67 22.56 2.71 2.23
C ASP A 67 21.37 3.14 3.11
N THR A 68 20.29 3.64 2.50
CA THR A 68 19.10 4.13 3.22
C THR A 68 17.85 3.45 2.72
N TYR A 69 17.00 3.04 3.67
CA TYR A 69 15.66 2.54 3.41
C TYR A 69 14.63 3.64 3.59
N TYR A 70 13.65 3.67 2.70
CA TYR A 70 12.59 4.66 2.64
C TYR A 70 11.26 3.94 2.77
N ILE A 71 10.43 4.42 3.71
CA ILE A 71 9.05 3.98 3.88
C ILE A 71 8.16 5.02 3.21
N GLY A 72 7.11 4.58 2.52
CA GLY A 72 6.16 5.48 1.89
C GLY A 72 4.80 4.83 1.66
N ARG A 73 3.85 5.63 1.17
CA ARG A 73 2.49 5.18 0.80
C ARG A 73 1.78 4.40 1.93
N VAL A 74 2.08 4.73 3.19
CA VAL A 74 1.47 4.10 4.36
C VAL A 74 0.04 4.61 4.50
N CYS A 75 -0.94 3.73 4.33
CA CYS A 75 -2.34 4.09 4.44
C CYS A 75 -3.20 2.92 4.96
N VAL A 76 -4.32 3.28 5.60
CA VAL A 76 -5.31 2.35 6.16
C VAL A 76 -6.69 2.88 5.77
N LEU A 77 -7.61 2.00 5.37
CA LEU A 77 -9.00 2.37 5.08
C LEU A 77 -9.65 3.03 6.30
N SER A 78 -10.48 4.07 6.11
CA SER A 78 -11.10 4.83 7.21
C SER A 78 -11.89 3.98 8.19
N ASN A 79 -12.60 2.96 7.70
CA ASN A 79 -13.38 2.02 8.52
C ASN A 79 -12.53 0.98 9.28
N SER A 80 -11.22 0.97 9.08
CA SER A 80 -10.26 0.09 9.74
C SER A 80 -9.23 0.85 10.60
N ARG A 81 -9.43 2.16 10.81
CA ARG A 81 -8.64 3.01 11.72
C ARG A 81 -9.15 2.89 13.16
N GLY A 82 -8.29 3.20 14.14
CA GLY A 82 -8.58 3.23 15.58
C GLY A 82 -8.31 4.60 16.19
#